data_AF-A0A0F2TJD4-F1
#
_entry.id   AF-A0A0F2TJD4-F1
#
_cell.length_a   1.000
_cell.length_b   1.000
_cell.length_c   1.000
_cell.angle_alpha   90.00
_cell.angle_beta   90.00
_cell.angle_gamma   90.00
#
_symmetry.space_group_name_H-M   'P 1'
#
loop_
_entity.id
_entity.type
_entity.pdbx_description
1 polymer ?
#
loop_
_entity_poly.entity_id
_entity_poly.type
_entity_poly.pdbx_seq_one_letter_code
_entity_poly.pdbx_strand_id
1 'polypeptide(L)'
;MVSVPVTKGPGQKAVYNLVFGTRSNHGLWVFGDAHARARDTWWEGVELQEEAHDNALFTIATLQRPDPAQVQKEAVPVIAENIRTLLQRGRSFKLVDHTVQVFGDYYGQVPETVVGKAIRQLDEAGLIAKGGKTSRIKNLELRPAVRR
;
A
#
# COMPACT_ATOMS: atom_id res chain seq x y z
N MET A 1 -9.19 12.69 7.91
CA MET A 1 -10.03 12.41 6.72
C MET A 1 -9.10 12.05 5.60
N VAL A 2 -9.40 10.97 4.86
CA VAL A 2 -8.65 10.55 3.67
C VAL A 2 -9.60 10.42 2.49
N SER A 3 -9.11 10.77 1.30
CA SER A 3 -9.84 10.64 0.05
C SER A 3 -9.03 9.73 -0.85
N VAL A 4 -9.61 8.61 -1.28
CA VAL A 4 -8.97 7.69 -2.21
C VAL A 4 -9.68 7.77 -3.56
N PRO A 5 -8.96 8.11 -4.64
CA PRO A 5 -9.57 8.17 -5.96
C PRO A 5 -9.89 6.76 -6.47
N VAL A 6 -11.14 6.52 -6.86
CA VAL A 6 -11.53 5.30 -7.55
C VAL A 6 -11.41 5.55 -9.04
N THR A 7 -10.39 4.97 -9.64
CA THR A 7 -10.02 5.13 -11.05
C THR A 7 -10.38 3.87 -11.84
N LYS A 8 -10.73 4.01 -13.12
CA LYS A 8 -10.83 2.87 -14.04
C LYS A 8 -9.47 2.29 -14.46
N GLY A 9 -8.35 2.91 -14.09
CA GLY A 9 -7.00 2.44 -14.41
C GLY A 9 -5.92 3.42 -13.91
N PRO A 10 -4.63 3.08 -13.99
CA PRO A 10 -3.53 3.97 -13.58
C PRO A 10 -3.52 5.24 -14.41
N GLY A 11 -3.30 6.39 -13.77
CA GLY A 11 -3.22 7.68 -14.47
C GLY A 11 -4.54 8.16 -15.11
N GLN A 12 -5.63 7.41 -14.96
CA GLN A 12 -6.96 7.80 -15.44
C GLN A 12 -7.66 8.71 -14.44
N LYS A 13 -8.56 9.57 -14.95
CA LYS A 13 -9.38 10.45 -14.11
C LYS A 13 -10.24 9.61 -13.15
N ALA A 14 -10.30 10.04 -11.89
CA ALA A 14 -11.15 9.40 -10.89
C ALA A 14 -12.62 9.44 -11.32
N VAL A 15 -13.31 8.29 -11.26
CA VAL A 15 -14.76 8.18 -11.47
C VAL A 15 -15.50 8.80 -10.29
N TYR A 16 -15.02 8.52 -9.08
CA TYR A 16 -15.47 9.13 -7.84
C TYR A 16 -14.35 9.06 -6.80
N ASN A 17 -14.49 9.84 -5.72
CA ASN A 17 -13.60 9.80 -4.57
C ASN A 17 -14.30 9.08 -3.41
N LEU A 18 -13.65 8.06 -2.86
CA LEU A 18 -14.12 7.42 -1.64
C LEU A 18 -13.52 8.16 -0.44
N VAL A 19 -14.38 8.78 0.36
CA VAL A 19 -13.95 9.57 1.53
C VAL A 19 -14.19 8.77 2.81
N PHE A 20 -13.13 8.61 3.60
CA PHE A 20 -13.20 7.97 4.91
C PHE A 20 -12.84 8.97 6.02
N GLY A 21 -13.84 9.28 6.84
CA GLY A 21 -13.73 10.18 7.98
C GLY A 21 -13.40 9.43 9.27
N THR A 22 -12.14 9.44 9.68
CA THR A 22 -11.73 8.91 11.00
C THR A 22 -10.68 9.81 11.66
N ARG A 23 -10.64 9.73 13.00
CA ARG A 23 -9.58 10.31 13.85
C ARG A 23 -8.53 9.28 14.26
N SER A 24 -8.77 7.99 13.97
CA SER A 24 -7.89 6.89 14.36
C SER A 24 -6.95 6.53 13.23
N ASN A 25 -5.64 6.62 13.48
CA ASN A 25 -4.60 6.14 12.58
C ASN A 25 -4.72 4.64 12.30
N HIS A 26 -5.14 3.84 13.29
CA HIS A 26 -5.47 2.43 13.07
C HIS A 26 -6.62 2.27 12.06
N GLY A 27 -7.64 3.12 12.16
CA GLY A 27 -8.74 3.15 11.19
C GLY A 27 -8.25 3.44 9.78
N LEU A 28 -7.32 4.39 9.63
CA LEU A 28 -6.69 4.68 8.33
C LEU A 28 -5.91 3.49 7.78
N TRP A 29 -5.16 2.77 8.62
CA TRP A 29 -4.39 1.61 8.18
C TRP A 29 -5.30 0.51 7.64
N VAL A 30 -6.31 0.14 8.42
CA VAL A 30 -7.26 -0.93 8.06
C VAL A 30 -8.07 -0.54 6.83
N PHE A 31 -8.50 0.73 6.72
CA PHE A 31 -9.21 1.21 5.55
C PHE A 31 -8.35 1.13 4.28
N GLY A 32 -7.09 1.57 4.35
CA GLY A 32 -6.16 1.50 3.22
C GLY A 32 -5.94 0.07 2.72
N ASP A 33 -5.66 -0.86 3.65
CA ASP A 33 -5.47 -2.28 3.30
C ASP A 33 -6.73 -2.93 2.73
N ALA A 34 -7.89 -2.68 3.35
CA ALA A 34 -9.16 -3.21 2.87
C ALA A 34 -9.53 -2.63 1.50
N HIS A 35 -9.30 -1.34 1.26
CA HIS A 35 -9.57 -0.70 -0.02
C HIS A 35 -8.68 -1.26 -1.13
N ALA A 36 -7.38 -1.45 -0.87
CA ALA A 36 -6.47 -2.04 -1.84
C ALA A 36 -6.90 -3.46 -2.24
N ARG A 37 -7.25 -4.30 -1.26
CA ARG A 37 -7.75 -5.66 -1.52
C ARG A 37 -9.08 -5.66 -2.27
N ALA A 38 -10.01 -4.81 -1.86
CA ALA A 38 -11.31 -4.70 -2.53
C ALA A 38 -11.18 -4.27 -3.99
N ARG A 39 -10.23 -3.36 -4.28
CA ARG A 39 -9.90 -2.96 -5.65
C ARG A 39 -9.38 -4.14 -6.47
N ASP A 40 -8.45 -4.92 -5.92
CA ASP A 40 -7.94 -6.13 -6.61
C ASP A 40 -9.04 -7.15 -6.88
N THR A 41 -9.87 -7.46 -5.88
CA THR A 41 -11.01 -8.39 -6.02
C THR A 41 -12.06 -7.87 -7.00
N TRP A 42 -12.30 -6.56 -7.04
CA TRP A 42 -13.23 -5.97 -8.01
C TRP A 42 -12.73 -6.17 -9.44
N TRP A 43 -11.44 -5.93 -9.69
CA TRP A 43 -10.84 -6.17 -11.00
C TRP A 43 -10.90 -7.64 -11.43
N GLU A 44 -10.63 -8.57 -10.53
CA GLU A 44 -10.78 -10.02 -10.78
C GLU A 44 -12.22 -10.38 -11.16
N GLY A 45 -13.21 -9.79 -10.47
CA GLY A 45 -14.63 -10.00 -10.79
C GLY A 45 -15.04 -9.47 -12.16
N VAL A 46 -14.52 -8.30 -12.57
CA VAL A 46 -14.78 -7.72 -13.89
C VAL A 46 -14.18 -8.59 -15.00
N GLU A 47 -12.95 -9.08 -14.80
CA GLU A 47 -12.28 -9.99 -15.75
C GLU A 47 -13.09 -11.27 -15.95
N LEU A 48 -13.51 -11.93 -14.86
CA LEU A 48 -14.36 -13.13 -14.93
C LEU A 48 -15.71 -12.89 -15.61
N GLN A 49 -16.29 -11.71 -15.41
CA GLN A 49 -17.57 -11.34 -16.03
C GLN A 49 -17.39 -11.12 -17.55
N GLU A 50 -16.34 -10.42 -17.98
CA GLU A 50 -16.04 -10.21 -19.41
C GLU A 50 -15.69 -11.54 -20.11
N GLU A 51 -14.92 -12.44 -19.47
CA GLU A 51 -14.63 -13.79 -19.98
C GLU A 51 -15.91 -14.61 -20.22
N ALA A 52 -16.85 -14.57 -19.26
CA ALA A 52 -18.09 -15.33 -19.32
C ALA A 52 -19.09 -14.79 -20.36
N HIS A 53 -19.09 -13.47 -20.61
CA HIS A 53 -20.03 -12.83 -21.53
C HIS A 53 -19.52 -12.78 -22.98
N ASP A 54 -18.23 -12.51 -23.20
CA ASP A 54 -17.71 -12.20 -24.54
C ASP A 54 -16.98 -13.37 -25.22
N ASN A 55 -16.76 -14.51 -24.53
CA ASN A 55 -15.96 -15.65 -25.05
C ASN A 55 -14.61 -15.21 -25.66
N ALA A 56 -14.10 -14.05 -25.23
CA ALA A 56 -12.89 -13.45 -25.76
C ALA A 56 -11.67 -14.01 -25.04
N LEU A 57 -10.63 -14.35 -25.79
CA LEU A 57 -9.34 -14.81 -25.23
C LEU A 57 -8.61 -13.72 -24.41
N PHE A 58 -9.01 -12.46 -24.55
CA PHE A 58 -8.52 -11.33 -23.77
C PHE A 58 -9.67 -10.38 -23.47
N THR A 59 -9.79 -9.95 -22.21
CA THR A 59 -10.83 -9.01 -21.76
C THR A 59 -10.34 -7.57 -21.86
N ILE A 60 -11.25 -6.60 -22.02
CA ILE A 60 -10.92 -5.17 -22.01
C ILE A 60 -10.39 -4.79 -20.63
N ALA A 61 -10.90 -5.43 -19.58
CA ALA A 61 -10.42 -5.33 -18.22
C ALA A 61 -8.93 -5.69 -18.09
N THR A 62 -8.44 -6.78 -18.71
CA THR A 62 -7.02 -7.15 -18.68
C THR A 62 -6.12 -6.06 -19.32
N LEU A 63 -6.62 -5.35 -20.34
CA LEU A 63 -5.88 -4.26 -21.01
C LEU A 63 -5.90 -2.94 -20.22
N GLN A 64 -6.92 -2.71 -19.40
CA GLN A 64 -7.08 -1.46 -18.63
C GLN A 64 -6.63 -1.57 -17.17
N ARG A 65 -6.60 -2.80 -16.63
CA ARG A 65 -6.21 -3.06 -15.24
C ARG A 65 -4.73 -2.69 -15.07
N PRO A 66 -4.39 -1.86 -14.05
CA PRO A 66 -3.00 -1.76 -13.59
C PRO A 66 -2.46 -3.15 -13.31
N ASP A 67 -1.29 -3.53 -13.85
CA ASP A 67 -0.63 -4.73 -13.37
C ASP A 67 -0.34 -4.58 -11.86
N PRO A 68 -1.00 -5.37 -10.98
CA PRO A 68 -0.82 -5.24 -9.54
C PRO A 68 0.63 -5.51 -9.14
N ALA A 69 1.33 -6.40 -9.85
CA ALA A 69 2.73 -6.71 -9.56
C ALA A 69 3.62 -5.50 -9.86
N GLN A 70 3.38 -4.80 -10.97
CA GLN A 70 4.11 -3.59 -11.34
C GLN A 70 3.85 -2.45 -10.34
N VAL A 71 2.59 -2.21 -9.97
CA VAL A 71 2.24 -1.18 -8.97
C VAL A 71 2.92 -1.47 -7.63
N GLN A 72 2.91 -2.74 -7.18
CA GLN A 72 3.62 -3.12 -5.96
C GLN A 72 5.13 -2.89 -6.09
N LYS A 73 5.73 -3.26 -7.23
CA LYS A 73 7.17 -3.09 -7.48
C LYS A 73 7.60 -1.62 -7.43
N GLU A 74 6.77 -0.72 -7.95
CA GLU A 74 6.99 0.74 -7.88
C GLU A 74 6.74 1.31 -6.48
N ALA A 75 5.75 0.77 -5.76
CA ALA A 75 5.40 1.24 -4.42
C ALA A 75 6.45 0.89 -3.36
N VAL A 76 7.07 -0.30 -3.44
CA VAL A 76 8.07 -0.76 -2.45
C VAL A 76 9.18 0.27 -2.20
N PRO A 77 9.94 0.76 -3.22
CA PRO A 77 11.02 1.71 -2.98
C PRO A 77 10.52 3.06 -2.45
N VAL A 78 9.34 3.52 -2.87
CA VAL A 78 8.76 4.78 -2.37
C VAL A 78 8.37 4.66 -0.90
N ILE A 79 7.71 3.56 -0.51
CA ILE A 79 7.34 3.29 0.88
C ILE A 79 8.59 3.13 1.75
N ALA A 80 9.64 2.47 1.25
CA ALA A 80 10.91 2.35 1.96
C ALA A 80 11.53 3.73 2.22
N GLU A 81 11.52 4.61 1.23
CA GLU A 81 12.04 5.98 1.35
C GLU A 81 11.22 6.84 2.33
N ASN A 82 9.89 6.71 2.30
CA ASN A 82 9.00 7.36 3.26
C ASN A 82 9.32 6.95 4.69
N ILE A 83 9.47 5.64 4.93
CA ILE A 83 9.84 5.09 6.24
C ILE A 83 11.22 5.60 6.65
N ARG A 84 12.20 5.60 5.74
CA ARG A 84 13.55 6.12 5.99
C ARG A 84 13.52 7.59 6.41
N THR A 85 12.74 8.41 5.71
CA THR A 85 12.55 9.84 6.03
C THR A 85 11.92 10.04 7.41
N LEU A 86 10.96 9.19 7.80
CA LEU A 86 10.39 9.22 9.16
C LEU A 86 11.45 8.86 10.22
N LEU A 87 12.32 7.88 9.93
CA LEU A 87 13.39 7.46 10.84
C LEU A 87 14.51 8.49 11.01
N GLN A 88 14.78 9.32 9.98
CA GLN A 88 15.77 10.40 10.07
C GLN A 88 15.47 11.43 11.16
N ARG A 89 14.22 11.48 11.64
CA ARG A 89 13.82 12.32 12.78
C ARG A 89 14.40 11.82 14.12
N GLY A 90 15.13 10.70 14.11
CA GLY A 90 15.92 10.21 15.24
C GLY A 90 15.10 9.50 16.32
N ARG A 91 13.82 9.22 16.08
CA ARG A 91 12.93 8.57 17.04
C ARG A 91 12.38 7.27 16.48
N SER A 92 12.20 6.29 17.37
CA SER A 92 11.43 5.09 17.03
C SER A 92 9.96 5.46 16.87
N PHE A 93 9.26 4.71 16.01
CA PHE A 93 7.82 4.90 15.83
C PHE A 93 7.16 3.58 15.42
N LYS A 94 5.86 3.45 15.73
CA LYS A 94 5.04 2.38 15.18
C LYS A 94 4.50 2.80 13.81
N LEU A 95 4.54 1.90 12.83
CA LEU A 95 4.05 2.20 11.47
C LEU A 95 2.64 2.79 11.45
N VAL A 96 1.73 2.22 12.27
CA VAL A 96 0.35 2.68 12.34
C VAL A 96 0.23 4.16 12.70
N ASP A 97 1.12 4.69 13.56
CA ASP A 97 1.08 6.09 14.02
C ASP A 97 1.37 7.09 12.88
N HIS A 98 1.92 6.61 11.77
CA HIS A 98 2.29 7.41 10.60
C HIS A 98 1.71 6.82 9.30
N THR A 99 0.52 6.22 9.37
CA THR A 99 -0.10 5.50 8.24
C THR A 99 -0.04 6.28 6.92
N VAL A 100 -0.54 7.52 6.89
CA VAL A 100 -0.58 8.32 5.65
C VAL A 100 0.82 8.61 5.13
N GLN A 101 1.78 8.90 6.03
CA GLN A 101 3.15 9.19 5.65
C GLN A 101 3.88 7.94 5.16
N VAL A 102 3.61 6.76 5.73
CA VAL A 102 4.21 5.50 5.30
C VAL A 102 3.80 5.16 3.87
N PHE A 103 2.50 5.17 3.59
CA PHE A 103 1.97 4.80 2.27
C PHE A 103 2.14 5.92 1.23
N GLY A 104 2.07 7.19 1.63
CA GLY A 104 2.14 8.33 0.73
C GLY A 104 1.10 8.24 -0.39
N ASP A 105 1.55 8.43 -1.62
CA ASP A 105 0.70 8.39 -2.83
C ASP A 105 0.08 7.00 -3.07
N TYR A 106 0.65 5.93 -2.52
CA TYR A 106 0.12 4.57 -2.65
C TYR A 106 -0.93 4.19 -1.61
N TYR A 107 -1.41 5.15 -0.81
CA TYR A 107 -2.45 4.90 0.18
C TYR A 107 -3.75 4.39 -0.47
N GLY A 108 -4.19 3.20 -0.05
CA GLY A 108 -5.35 2.53 -0.63
C GLY A 108 -5.09 1.84 -1.98
N GLN A 109 -3.90 2.02 -2.57
CA GLN A 109 -3.54 1.38 -3.83
C GLN A 109 -2.82 0.04 -3.64
N VAL A 110 -2.15 -0.14 -2.50
CA VAL A 110 -1.37 -1.34 -2.19
C VAL A 110 -1.71 -1.91 -0.81
N PRO A 111 -1.70 -3.25 -0.66
CA PRO A 111 -1.96 -3.90 0.62
C PRO A 111 -0.79 -3.75 1.60
N GLU A 112 -1.03 -4.03 2.88
CA GLU A 112 -0.01 -3.93 3.94
C GLU A 112 1.18 -4.86 3.72
N THR A 113 1.02 -5.91 2.91
CA THR A 113 2.11 -6.83 2.54
C THR A 113 3.24 -6.13 1.79
N VAL A 114 2.95 -5.06 1.05
CA VAL A 114 3.93 -4.23 0.35
C VAL A 114 4.78 -3.44 1.34
N VAL A 115 4.19 -2.96 2.44
CA VAL A 115 4.94 -2.34 3.53
C VAL A 115 5.89 -3.35 4.16
N GLY A 116 5.47 -4.61 4.31
CA GLY A 116 6.34 -5.72 4.73
C GLY A 116 7.56 -5.90 3.82
N LYS A 117 7.37 -5.85 2.50
CA LYS A 117 8.47 -5.91 1.51
C LYS A 117 9.42 -4.70 1.64
N ALA A 118 8.88 -3.50 1.81
CA ALA A 118 9.68 -2.29 2.01
C ALA A 118 10.53 -2.34 3.30
N ILE A 119 9.98 -2.85 4.40
CA ILE A 119 10.71 -3.05 5.65
C ILE A 119 11.86 -4.05 5.44
N ARG A 120 11.59 -5.15 4.74
CA ARG A 120 12.63 -6.14 4.42
C ARG A 120 13.76 -5.53 3.60
N GLN A 121 13.44 -4.71 2.60
CA GLN A 121 14.45 -3.98 1.82
C GLN A 121 15.30 -3.06 2.72
N LEU A 122 14.68 -2.36 3.69
CA LEU A 122 15.42 -1.51 4.63
C LEU A 122 16.29 -2.30 5.62
N ASP A 123 15.85 -3.49 6.05
CA ASP A 123 16.63 -4.40 6.90
C ASP A 123 17.84 -4.95 6.15
N GLU A 124 17.64 -5.41 4.91
CA GLU A 124 18.70 -5.90 4.02
C GLU A 124 19.73 -4.80 3.71
N ALA A 125 19.31 -3.54 3.63
CA ALA A 125 20.18 -2.37 3.48
C ALA A 125 20.84 -1.90 4.80
N GLY A 126 20.52 -2.52 5.94
CA GLY A 126 21.06 -2.14 7.25
C GLY A 126 20.62 -0.75 7.74
N LEU A 127 19.53 -0.21 7.22
CA LEU A 127 19.03 1.14 7.53
C LEU A 127 18.13 1.19 8.78
N ILE A 128 17.60 0.04 9.18
CA ILE A 128 16.82 -0.14 10.40
C ILE A 128 17.53 -1.08 11.36
N ALA A 129 17.35 -0.86 12.66
CA ALA A 129 17.78 -1.85 13.64
C ALA A 129 16.87 -3.08 13.52
N LYS A 130 17.44 -4.29 13.69
CA LYS A 130 16.68 -5.53 13.75
C LYS A 130 15.64 -5.44 14.88
N GLY A 131 14.37 -5.31 14.49
CA GLY A 131 13.24 -5.14 15.40
C GLY A 131 12.79 -6.47 16.02
N GLY A 132 12.06 -6.37 17.15
CA GLY A 132 11.40 -7.53 17.75
C GLY A 132 10.30 -8.07 16.85
N LYS A 133 10.12 -9.40 16.81
CA LYS A 133 9.04 -10.05 16.06
C LYS A 133 7.69 -9.57 16.62
N THR A 134 6.88 -8.94 15.78
CA THR A 134 5.47 -8.63 16.07
C THR A 134 4.59 -9.39 15.09
N SER A 135 3.43 -9.88 15.54
CA SER A 135 2.51 -10.69 14.72
C SER A 135 1.76 -9.90 13.65
N ARG A 136 1.77 -8.56 13.71
CA ARG A 136 1.04 -7.68 12.78
C ARG A 136 1.90 -6.51 12.33
N ILE A 137 2.15 -6.39 11.02
CA ILE A 137 3.03 -5.38 10.42
C ILE A 137 2.75 -3.98 10.97
N LYS A 138 1.50 -3.54 11.03
CA LYS A 138 1.10 -2.21 11.52
C LYS A 138 1.60 -1.83 12.93
N ASN A 139 1.79 -2.81 13.80
CA ASN A 139 2.23 -2.59 15.18
C ASN A 139 3.76 -2.65 15.33
N LEU A 140 4.48 -2.92 14.24
CA LEU A 140 5.94 -2.98 14.25
C LEU A 140 6.50 -1.61 14.61
N GLU A 141 7.29 -1.57 15.67
CA GLU A 141 8.08 -0.41 16.04
C GLU A 141 9.41 -0.45 15.28
N LEU A 142 9.61 0.54 14.41
CA LEU A 142 10.87 0.71 13.67
C LEU A 142 11.82 1.62 14.45
N ARG A 143 13.09 1.27 14.41
CA ARG A 143 14.17 2.01 15.07
C ARG A 143 15.27 2.31 14.05
N PRO A 144 15.86 3.52 14.07
CA PRO A 144 16.99 3.83 13.20
C PRO A 144 18.16 2.88 13.52
N ALA A 145 18.91 2.47 12.50
CA ALA A 145 20.15 1.75 12.73
C ALA A 145 21.11 2.61 13.57
N VAL A 146 21.69 2.02 14.62
CA VAL A 146 22.73 2.69 15.42
C VAL A 146 23.93 2.88 14.50
N ARG A 147 24.28 4.13 14.17
CA ARG A 147 25.55 4.44 13.50
C ARG A 147 26.67 3.92 14.40
N ARG A 148 27.33 2.83 13.99
CA ARG A 148 28.63 2.44 14.53
C ARG A 148 29.71 3.33 13.93
#